data_AF-A0A9E3RGR2-F1
#
_entry.id   AF-A0A9E3RGR2-F1
#
_cell.length_a   1.000
_cell.length_b   1.000
_cell.length_c   1.000
_cell.angle_alpha   90.00
_cell.angle_beta   90.00
_cell.angle_gamma   90.00
#
_symmetry.space_group_name_H-M   'P 1'
#
loop_
_entity.id
_entity.type
_entity.pdbx_description
1 polymer ?
#
loop_
_entity_poly.entity_id
_entity_poly.type
_entity_poly.pdbx_seq_one_letter_code
_entity_poly.pdbx_strand_id
1 'polypeptide(L)'
;MLRETGKAAVVVPDNVLFEGGAGETVRKKLLETTDLHTILRLPTGIFYAQGVKANVIFFDARKGSKEAQTKEIWYYDYRTNIHHTLKKNPLKSEDLKEFIDCFHPSNRDKRKETFNADPSTPLGTEGRWRKFTYDEIINRDKTSLDITWIKDKSLADLDNLPDPDELAAEIVENLESGLESFKAIIAELNNK
;
A
#
# COMPACT_ATOMS: atom_id res chain seq x y z
N MET A 1 -18.28 6.18 -13.35
CA MET A 1 -17.99 7.15 -12.26
C MET A 1 -18.90 6.84 -11.07
N LEU A 2 -18.40 7.05 -9.84
CA LEU A 2 -19.17 6.79 -8.62
C LEU A 2 -20.32 7.80 -8.48
N ARG A 3 -21.41 7.37 -7.84
CA ARG A 3 -22.48 8.27 -7.38
C ARG A 3 -21.98 9.06 -6.16
N GLU A 4 -22.67 10.12 -5.75
CA GLU A 4 -22.26 11.05 -4.68
C GLU A 4 -22.01 10.41 -3.29
N THR A 5 -22.35 9.13 -3.11
CA THR A 5 -22.08 8.33 -1.89
C THR A 5 -21.57 6.92 -2.22
N GLY A 6 -21.11 6.71 -3.46
CA GLY A 6 -20.57 5.43 -3.91
C GLY A 6 -19.29 5.08 -3.18
N LYS A 7 -19.05 3.79 -2.96
CA LYS A 7 -17.84 3.27 -2.33
C LYS A 7 -17.04 2.50 -3.36
N ALA A 8 -15.71 2.59 -3.30
CA ALA A 8 -14.83 1.82 -4.16
C ALA A 8 -13.65 1.23 -3.38
N ALA A 9 -13.22 0.06 -3.84
CA ALA A 9 -11.94 -0.54 -3.51
C ALA A 9 -11.22 -0.81 -4.84
N VAL A 10 -10.03 -0.25 -5.03
CA VAL A 10 -9.30 -0.33 -6.30
C VAL A 10 -7.90 -0.87 -6.04
N VAL A 11 -7.52 -1.89 -6.81
CA VAL A 11 -6.15 -2.42 -6.81
C VAL A 11 -5.29 -1.53 -7.71
N VAL A 12 -4.19 -1.00 -7.18
CA VAL A 12 -3.27 -0.09 -7.88
C VAL A 12 -1.81 -0.48 -7.62
N PRO A 13 -0.89 -0.29 -8.59
CA PRO A 13 0.54 -0.47 -8.34
C PRO A 13 1.08 0.66 -7.46
N ASP A 14 2.24 0.43 -6.82
CA ASP A 14 2.90 1.43 -5.96
C ASP A 14 3.15 2.78 -6.67
N ASN A 15 3.43 2.78 -7.99
CA ASN A 15 3.67 3.99 -8.77
C ASN A 15 2.55 5.04 -8.58
N VAL A 16 1.28 4.63 -8.51
CA VAL A 16 0.13 5.53 -8.27
C VAL A 16 0.28 6.31 -6.96
N LEU A 17 0.94 5.72 -5.96
CA LEU A 17 1.07 6.30 -4.63
C LEU A 17 2.19 7.34 -4.52
N PHE A 18 3.24 7.28 -5.34
CA PHE A 18 4.42 8.16 -5.18
C PHE A 18 4.81 8.96 -6.43
N GLU A 19 4.28 8.64 -7.62
CA GLU A 19 4.68 9.29 -8.86
C GLU A 19 4.42 10.81 -8.82
N GLY A 20 5.40 11.61 -9.25
CA GLY A 20 5.29 13.07 -9.27
C GLY A 20 4.44 13.62 -10.41
N GLY A 21 4.38 14.95 -10.51
CA GLY A 21 3.75 15.64 -11.65
C GLY A 21 2.24 15.37 -11.73
N ALA A 22 1.79 14.67 -12.77
CA ALA A 22 0.38 14.32 -12.92
C ALA A 22 -0.11 13.42 -11.78
N GLY A 23 0.74 12.49 -11.30
CA GLY A 23 0.40 11.59 -10.20
C GLY A 23 0.08 12.32 -8.90
N GLU A 24 0.89 13.31 -8.53
CA GLU A 24 0.64 14.18 -7.37
C GLU A 24 -0.68 14.94 -7.51
N THR A 25 -0.95 15.50 -8.70
CA THR A 25 -2.19 16.24 -8.97
C THR A 25 -3.42 15.35 -8.78
N VAL A 26 -3.37 14.12 -9.30
CA VAL A 26 -4.44 13.13 -9.15
C VAL A 26 -4.62 12.72 -7.69
N ARG A 27 -3.54 12.50 -6.94
CA ARG A 27 -3.62 12.18 -5.50
C ARG A 27 -4.23 13.30 -4.69
N LYS A 28 -3.81 14.55 -4.90
CA LYS A 28 -4.44 15.72 -4.24
C LYS A 28 -5.93 15.76 -4.54
N LYS A 29 -6.32 15.57 -5.81
CA LYS A 29 -7.73 15.57 -6.20
C LYS A 29 -8.53 14.44 -5.55
N LEU A 30 -7.92 13.26 -5.42
CA LEU A 30 -8.51 12.12 -4.74
C LEU A 30 -8.79 12.45 -3.27
N LEU A 31 -7.81 13.03 -2.55
CA LEU A 31 -7.97 13.45 -1.15
C LEU A 31 -9.01 14.57 -0.97
N GLU A 32 -9.11 15.46 -1.95
CA GLU A 32 -10.08 16.56 -1.92
C GLU A 32 -11.52 16.10 -2.13
N THR A 33 -11.75 15.13 -3.03
CA THR A 33 -13.10 14.80 -3.52
C THR A 33 -13.67 13.50 -2.97
N THR A 34 -12.84 12.72 -2.29
CA THR A 34 -13.23 11.44 -1.68
C THR A 34 -12.77 11.39 -0.24
N ASP A 35 -13.42 10.54 0.53
CA ASP A 35 -12.93 10.10 1.83
C ASP A 35 -12.08 8.84 1.60
N LEU A 36 -10.80 9.04 1.25
CA LEU A 36 -9.80 7.96 1.12
C LEU A 36 -9.40 7.53 2.53
N HIS A 37 -10.11 6.53 3.06
CA HIS A 37 -10.02 6.20 4.47
C HIS A 37 -9.05 5.05 4.77
N THR A 38 -8.67 4.24 3.77
CA THR A 38 -7.80 3.07 4.01
C THR A 38 -6.95 2.70 2.80
N ILE A 39 -5.70 2.31 3.07
CA ILE A 39 -4.78 1.71 2.11
C ILE A 39 -4.25 0.38 2.69
N LEU A 40 -4.46 -0.71 1.96
CA LEU A 40 -3.87 -2.02 2.24
C LEU A 40 -2.68 -2.22 1.32
N ARG A 41 -1.46 -2.38 1.86
CA ARG A 41 -0.29 -2.76 1.09
C ARG A 41 -0.27 -4.28 0.96
N LEU A 42 -0.39 -4.80 -0.26
CA LEU A 42 -0.43 -6.23 -0.52
C LEU A 42 0.98 -6.84 -0.51
N PRO A 43 1.13 -8.12 -0.12
CA PRO A 43 2.39 -8.84 -0.22
C PRO A 43 2.76 -9.08 -1.68
N THR A 44 4.04 -9.35 -1.93
CA THR A 44 4.53 -9.79 -3.24
C THR A 44 4.19 -11.27 -3.48
N GLY A 45 4.39 -11.76 -4.71
CA GLY A 45 4.21 -13.17 -5.06
C GLY A 45 2.76 -13.68 -5.12
N ILE A 46 1.76 -12.78 -5.01
CA ILE A 46 0.32 -13.12 -5.08
C ILE A 46 -0.31 -12.89 -6.46
N PHE A 47 0.35 -12.18 -7.36
CA PHE A 47 -0.08 -11.96 -8.74
C PHE A 47 0.69 -12.87 -9.70
N TYR A 48 0.11 -13.14 -10.87
CA TYR A 48 0.80 -13.90 -11.93
C TYR A 48 2.08 -13.20 -12.39
N ALA A 49 2.02 -11.87 -12.53
CA ALA A 49 3.18 -11.04 -12.78
C ALA A 49 3.99 -10.93 -11.49
N GLN A 50 5.15 -11.59 -11.47
CA GLN A 50 6.12 -11.45 -10.40
C GLN A 50 6.65 -10.00 -10.41
N GLY A 51 6.86 -9.41 -9.24
CA GLY A 51 7.57 -8.14 -9.04
C GLY A 51 6.63 -6.97 -8.80
N VAL A 52 5.35 -7.21 -9.04
CA VAL A 52 4.32 -6.18 -8.92
C VAL A 52 4.00 -5.95 -7.44
N LYS A 53 4.44 -4.78 -6.95
CA LYS A 53 4.00 -4.25 -5.66
C LYS A 53 2.68 -3.51 -5.87
N ALA A 54 1.62 -4.04 -5.27
CA ALA A 54 0.27 -3.51 -5.39
C ALA A 54 -0.36 -3.15 -4.04
N ASN A 55 -1.36 -2.28 -4.09
CA ASN A 55 -2.11 -1.80 -2.94
C ASN A 55 -3.59 -1.85 -3.26
N VAL A 56 -4.43 -1.95 -2.23
CA VAL A 56 -5.86 -1.69 -2.35
C VAL A 56 -6.17 -0.37 -1.67
N ILE A 57 -6.69 0.59 -2.44
CA ILE A 57 -7.16 1.88 -1.91
C ILE A 57 -8.68 1.82 -1.73
N PHE A 58 -9.16 2.24 -0.56
CA PHE A 58 -10.58 2.24 -0.22
C PHE A 58 -11.05 3.67 0.03
N PHE A 59 -12.04 4.11 -0.75
CA PHE A 59 -12.56 5.46 -0.64
C PHE A 59 -14.05 5.55 -0.89
N ASP A 60 -14.68 6.48 -0.19
CA ASP A 60 -16.07 6.86 -0.41
C ASP A 60 -16.11 8.17 -1.22
N ALA A 61 -16.92 8.21 -2.27
CA ALA A 61 -17.24 9.46 -2.93
C ALA A 61 -17.95 10.40 -1.95
N ARG A 62 -17.60 11.68 -2.03
CA ARG A 62 -18.21 12.75 -1.24
C ARG A 62 -18.67 13.86 -2.16
N LYS A 63 -19.60 14.68 -1.69
CA LYS A 63 -20.01 15.88 -2.41
C LYS A 63 -18.86 16.87 -2.44
N GLY A 64 -18.78 17.66 -3.51
CA GLY A 64 -17.81 18.73 -3.60
C GLY A 64 -17.94 19.69 -2.42
N SER A 65 -16.82 19.95 -1.75
CA SER A 65 -16.71 20.87 -0.62
C SER A 65 -15.50 21.79 -0.85
N LYS A 66 -15.47 22.90 -0.11
CA LYS A 66 -14.28 23.77 -0.04
C LYS A 66 -13.15 23.11 0.76
N GLU A 67 -13.48 22.21 1.67
CA GLU A 67 -12.51 21.46 2.45
C GLU A 67 -12.24 20.08 1.86
N ALA A 68 -10.99 19.63 1.97
CA ALA A 68 -10.62 18.27 1.65
C ALA A 68 -11.48 17.27 2.42
N GLN A 69 -11.93 16.24 1.72
CA GLN A 69 -12.87 15.25 2.24
C GLN A 69 -12.16 14.15 3.04
N THR A 70 -10.95 13.76 2.64
CA THR A 70 -10.08 12.91 3.46
C THR A 70 -9.54 13.71 4.64
N LYS A 71 -9.72 13.19 5.87
CA LYS A 71 -9.17 13.78 7.09
C LYS A 71 -8.03 12.95 7.70
N GLU A 72 -8.09 11.64 7.51
CA GLU A 72 -7.11 10.67 7.97
C GLU A 72 -7.15 9.42 7.08
N ILE A 73 -6.01 8.74 6.96
CA ILE A 73 -5.88 7.50 6.21
C ILE A 73 -5.28 6.44 7.10
N TRP A 74 -5.93 5.28 7.14
CA TRP A 74 -5.42 4.10 7.81
C TRP A 74 -4.61 3.25 6.84
N TYR A 75 -3.43 2.83 7.25
CA TYR A 75 -2.56 1.93 6.49
C TYR A 75 -2.50 0.57 7.18
N TYR A 76 -2.67 -0.48 6.40
CA TYR A 76 -2.34 -1.84 6.81
C TYR A 76 -1.14 -2.35 6.00
N ASP A 77 -0.01 -2.59 6.65
CA ASP A 77 1.17 -3.17 6.02
C ASP A 77 1.08 -4.70 6.05
N TYR A 78 0.48 -5.30 5.01
CA TYR A 78 0.50 -6.74 4.76
C TYR A 78 1.60 -7.13 3.77
N ARG A 79 2.70 -6.39 3.72
CA ARG A 79 3.79 -6.61 2.76
C ARG A 79 5.12 -6.88 3.46
N THR A 80 5.53 -5.99 4.35
CA THR A 80 6.87 -6.04 4.95
C THR A 80 7.01 -7.29 5.82
N ASN A 81 8.06 -8.09 5.60
CA ASN A 81 8.30 -9.36 6.28
C ASN A 81 7.16 -10.40 6.10
N ILE A 82 6.41 -10.35 4.97
CA ILE A 82 5.36 -11.32 4.63
C ILE A 82 5.66 -11.92 3.26
N HIS A 83 5.63 -13.24 3.16
CA HIS A 83 6.03 -13.96 1.96
C HIS A 83 4.93 -14.93 1.53
N HIS A 84 4.40 -14.68 0.33
CA HIS A 84 3.47 -15.57 -0.35
C HIS A 84 4.04 -15.98 -1.69
N THR A 85 3.67 -17.18 -2.15
CA THR A 85 3.98 -17.65 -3.50
C THR A 85 2.76 -18.35 -4.07
N LEU A 86 2.57 -18.27 -5.39
CA LEU A 86 1.41 -18.88 -6.05
C LEU A 86 1.29 -20.40 -5.85
N LYS A 87 2.41 -21.10 -5.58
CA LYS A 87 2.46 -22.56 -5.52
C LYS A 87 2.70 -23.12 -4.11
N LYS A 88 3.70 -22.60 -3.38
CA LYS A 88 4.11 -23.16 -2.08
C LYS A 88 3.34 -22.54 -0.92
N ASN A 89 3.08 -21.23 -0.96
CA ASN A 89 2.38 -20.50 0.10
C ASN A 89 1.33 -19.51 -0.47
N PRO A 90 0.23 -20.01 -1.05
CA PRO A 90 -0.78 -19.14 -1.66
C PRO A 90 -1.50 -18.31 -0.61
N LEU A 91 -1.85 -17.06 -0.94
CA LEU A 91 -2.67 -16.19 -0.11
C LEU A 91 -4.07 -16.78 0.07
N LYS A 92 -4.55 -16.81 1.31
CA LYS A 92 -5.86 -17.31 1.69
C LYS A 92 -6.72 -16.21 2.32
N SER A 93 -7.98 -16.53 2.57
CA SER A 93 -8.90 -15.57 3.22
C SER A 93 -8.52 -15.35 4.70
N GLU A 94 -8.01 -16.38 5.36
CA GLU A 94 -7.61 -16.34 6.77
C GLU A 94 -6.47 -15.35 7.03
N ASP A 95 -5.56 -15.23 6.06
CA ASP A 95 -4.43 -14.30 6.04
C ASP A 95 -4.87 -12.83 6.12
N LEU A 96 -6.04 -12.51 5.56
CA LEU A 96 -6.61 -11.16 5.55
C LEU A 96 -7.55 -10.90 6.73
N LYS A 97 -7.78 -11.87 7.62
CA LYS A 97 -8.73 -11.74 8.71
C LYS A 97 -8.37 -10.59 9.66
N GLU A 98 -7.10 -10.48 10.04
CA GLU A 98 -6.62 -9.41 10.92
C GLU A 98 -6.83 -8.03 10.28
N PHE A 99 -6.56 -7.90 8.98
CA PHE A 99 -6.86 -6.69 8.24
C PHE A 99 -8.36 -6.36 8.28
N ILE A 100 -9.24 -7.34 8.06
CA ILE A 100 -10.70 -7.14 8.08
C ILE A 100 -11.16 -6.69 9.47
N ASP A 101 -10.62 -7.29 10.53
CA ASP A 101 -10.92 -6.92 11.92
C ASP A 101 -10.45 -5.47 12.22
N CYS A 102 -9.25 -5.09 11.76
CA CYS A 102 -8.74 -3.72 11.87
C CYS A 102 -9.53 -2.73 11.00
N PHE A 103 -9.93 -3.13 9.78
CA PHE A 103 -10.72 -2.32 8.86
C PHE A 103 -12.09 -2.00 9.45
N HIS A 104 -12.64 -2.91 10.25
CA HIS A 104 -13.88 -2.76 11.02
C HIS A 104 -15.03 -2.14 10.19
N PRO A 105 -15.52 -2.85 9.15
CA PRO A 105 -16.42 -2.28 8.13
C PRO A 105 -17.77 -1.79 8.69
N SER A 106 -18.20 -2.34 9.83
CA SER A 106 -19.45 -1.96 10.49
C SER A 106 -19.38 -0.60 11.21
N ASN A 107 -18.19 -0.16 11.64
CA ASN A 107 -18.00 1.11 12.34
C ASN A 107 -16.52 1.55 12.32
N ARG A 108 -16.20 2.58 11.54
CA ARG A 108 -14.82 3.07 11.38
C ARG A 108 -14.30 3.82 12.62
N ASP A 109 -15.17 4.37 13.45
CA ASP A 109 -14.77 5.15 14.63
C ASP A 109 -14.22 4.26 15.75
N LYS A 110 -14.41 2.94 15.64
CA LYS A 110 -13.89 1.95 16.61
C LYS A 110 -12.53 1.39 16.24
N ARG A 111 -11.92 1.84 15.14
CA ARG A 111 -10.58 1.43 14.73
C ARG A 111 -9.56 1.89 15.77
N LYS A 112 -8.61 1.02 16.08
CA LYS A 112 -7.51 1.30 17.02
C LYS A 112 -6.21 0.88 16.38
N GLU A 113 -5.20 1.72 16.46
CA GLU A 113 -3.87 1.38 15.95
C GLU A 113 -3.34 0.14 16.66
N THR A 114 -2.69 -0.73 15.88
CA THR A 114 -1.82 -1.77 16.44
C THR A 114 -0.39 -1.26 16.56
N PHE A 115 -0.02 -0.23 15.78
CA PHE A 115 1.25 0.48 15.91
C PHE A 115 1.31 1.23 17.24
N ASN A 116 2.49 1.22 17.87
CA ASN A 116 2.78 2.06 19.01
C ASN A 116 4.24 2.54 18.96
N ALA A 117 4.46 3.82 19.27
CA ALA A 117 5.82 4.37 19.33
C ALA A 117 6.63 3.83 20.52
N ASP A 118 5.97 3.32 21.56
CA ASP A 118 6.60 2.65 22.68
C ASP A 118 6.89 1.17 22.33
N PRO A 119 8.18 0.79 22.19
CA PRO A 119 8.58 -0.56 21.85
C PRO A 119 8.29 -1.57 22.97
N SER A 120 7.92 -1.14 24.18
CA SER A 120 7.55 -2.03 25.28
C SER A 120 6.14 -2.64 25.12
N THR A 121 5.33 -2.11 24.21
CA THR A 121 4.02 -2.68 23.90
C THR A 121 4.15 -3.95 23.05
N PRO A 122 3.19 -4.89 23.09
CA PRO A 122 3.35 -6.22 22.48
C PRO A 122 3.74 -6.21 20.98
N LEU A 123 3.26 -5.23 20.23
CA LEU A 123 3.62 -5.05 18.81
C LEU A 123 4.56 -3.86 18.59
N GLY A 124 4.62 -2.88 19.49
CA GLY A 124 5.50 -1.72 19.37
C GLY A 124 5.47 -1.09 17.98
N THR A 125 6.66 -0.85 17.43
CA THR A 125 6.85 -0.26 16.10
C THR A 125 6.52 -1.22 14.95
N GLU A 126 6.29 -2.50 15.24
CA GLU A 126 5.96 -3.56 14.27
C GLU A 126 4.45 -3.71 14.04
N GLY A 127 3.61 -2.95 14.75
CA GLY A 127 2.17 -2.95 14.51
C GLY A 127 1.84 -2.52 13.08
N ARG A 128 1.05 -3.35 12.38
CA ARG A 128 0.77 -3.23 10.94
C ARG A 128 -0.36 -2.28 10.58
N TRP A 129 -1.21 -1.91 11.55
CA TRP A 129 -2.29 -0.95 11.39
C TRP A 129 -1.96 0.38 12.07
N ARG A 130 -1.80 1.42 11.25
CA ARG A 130 -1.39 2.77 11.66
C ARG A 130 -2.17 3.84 10.92
N LYS A 131 -2.42 4.96 11.59
CA LYS A 131 -3.17 6.10 11.07
C LYS A 131 -2.26 7.27 10.77
N PHE A 132 -2.54 7.96 9.68
CA PHE A 132 -1.87 9.21 9.30
C PHE A 132 -2.92 10.28 9.02
N THR A 133 -2.70 11.48 9.53
CA THR A 133 -3.57 12.63 9.33
C THR A 133 -3.41 13.21 7.93
N TYR A 134 -4.42 13.95 7.47
CA TYR A 134 -4.35 14.67 6.19
C TYR A 134 -3.13 15.59 6.13
N ASP A 135 -2.83 16.31 7.21
CA ASP A 135 -1.70 17.24 7.27
C ASP A 135 -0.34 16.52 7.18
N GLU A 136 -0.20 15.35 7.81
CA GLU A 136 1.00 14.53 7.66
C GLU A 136 1.21 14.05 6.22
N ILE A 137 0.14 13.86 5.46
CA ILE A 137 0.16 13.31 4.09
C ILE A 137 0.37 14.41 3.06
N ILE A 138 -0.38 15.52 3.16
CA ILE A 138 -0.35 16.61 2.18
C ILE A 138 1.03 17.28 2.15
N ASN A 139 1.71 17.32 3.29
CA ASN A 139 3.04 17.93 3.44
C ASN A 139 4.20 16.99 3.07
N ARG A 140 3.93 15.74 2.65
CA ARG A 140 4.98 14.85 2.15
C ARG A 140 5.46 15.32 0.79
N ASP A 141 6.71 14.97 0.45
CA ASP A 141 7.22 15.15 -0.91
C ASP A 141 6.25 14.52 -1.92
N LYS A 142 5.87 15.33 -2.93
CA LYS A 142 4.90 14.98 -3.98
C LYS A 142 3.54 14.51 -3.46
N THR A 143 3.16 14.81 -2.21
CA THR A 143 1.97 14.24 -1.56
C THR A 143 1.96 12.71 -1.70
N SER A 144 3.10 12.08 -1.42
CA SER A 144 3.25 10.62 -1.55
C SER A 144 2.41 9.86 -0.53
N LEU A 145 1.59 8.95 -1.03
CA LEU A 145 0.83 7.95 -0.27
C LEU A 145 1.64 6.66 -0.05
N ASP A 146 2.88 6.59 -0.54
CA ASP A 146 3.75 5.44 -0.28
C ASP A 146 4.39 5.63 1.12
N ILE A 147 3.74 5.06 2.12
CA ILE A 147 4.12 5.19 3.54
C ILE A 147 4.44 3.81 4.11
N THR A 148 5.62 3.69 4.72
CA THR A 148 6.09 2.51 5.44
C THR A 148 6.74 2.93 6.75
N TRP A 149 6.75 2.04 7.74
CA TRP A 149 7.41 2.27 9.04
C TRP A 149 8.03 1.01 9.65
N ILE A 150 7.58 -0.18 9.23
CA ILE A 150 8.16 -1.45 9.65
C ILE A 150 9.50 -1.63 8.92
N LYS A 151 10.52 -2.09 9.66
CA LYS A 151 11.83 -2.38 9.09
C LYS A 151 11.83 -3.75 8.43
N ASP A 152 12.42 -3.84 7.25
CA ASP A 152 12.67 -5.10 6.58
C ASP A 152 13.80 -5.85 7.31
N LYS A 153 13.51 -7.08 7.75
CA LYS A 153 14.46 -7.90 8.51
C LYS A 153 15.58 -8.45 7.63
N SER A 154 15.32 -8.69 6.35
CA SER A 154 16.32 -9.20 5.39
C SER A 154 17.46 -8.21 5.16
N LEU A 155 17.21 -6.91 5.32
CA LEU A 155 18.21 -5.85 5.19
C LEU A 155 19.08 -5.67 6.45
N ALA A 156 18.63 -6.20 7.58
CA ALA A 156 19.27 -6.00 8.88
C ALA A 156 20.00 -7.25 9.39
N ASP A 157 19.62 -8.45 8.93
CA ASP A 157 20.12 -9.72 9.44
C ASP A 157 20.28 -10.75 8.32
N LEU A 158 21.55 -11.04 7.94
CA LEU A 158 21.90 -12.00 6.89
C LEU A 158 21.51 -13.44 7.27
N ASP A 159 21.31 -13.74 8.55
CA ASP A 159 20.89 -15.06 9.01
C ASP A 159 19.37 -15.28 8.84
N ASN A 160 18.63 -14.24 8.44
CA ASN A 160 17.17 -14.26 8.25
C ASN A 160 16.78 -14.15 6.76
N LEU A 161 17.68 -14.57 5.88
CA LEU A 161 17.43 -14.61 4.44
C LEU A 161 16.42 -15.71 4.08
N PRO A 162 15.58 -15.49 3.05
CA PRO A 162 14.75 -16.54 2.47
C PRO A 162 15.59 -17.71 1.97
N ASP A 163 14.94 -18.86 1.73
CA ASP A 163 15.59 -20.01 1.10
C ASP A 163 16.27 -19.59 -0.22
N PRO A 164 17.44 -20.16 -0.59
CA PRO A 164 18.18 -19.74 -1.78
C PRO A 164 17.35 -19.75 -3.08
N ASP A 165 16.44 -20.71 -3.21
CA ASP A 165 15.53 -20.80 -4.35
C ASP A 165 14.49 -19.67 -4.37
N GLU A 166 14.03 -19.23 -3.20
CA GLU A 166 13.10 -18.10 -3.05
C GLU A 166 13.82 -16.79 -3.33
N LEU A 167 15.04 -16.62 -2.81
CA LEU A 167 15.88 -15.45 -3.07
C LEU A 167 16.24 -15.34 -4.56
N ALA A 168 16.60 -16.46 -5.20
CA ALA A 168 16.89 -16.49 -6.63
C ALA A 168 15.66 -16.10 -7.46
N ALA A 169 14.47 -16.59 -7.08
CA ALA A 169 13.21 -16.20 -7.73
C ALA A 169 12.94 -14.70 -7.56
N GLU A 170 13.13 -14.15 -6.36
CA GLU A 170 12.95 -12.72 -6.06
C GLU A 170 13.94 -11.83 -6.84
N ILE A 171 15.20 -12.26 -7.00
CA ILE A 171 16.19 -11.53 -7.79
C ILE A 171 15.78 -11.48 -9.26
N VAL A 172 15.41 -12.62 -9.85
CA VAL A 172 14.96 -12.68 -11.24
C VAL A 172 13.72 -11.79 -11.43
N GLU A 173 12.77 -11.88 -10.51
CA GLU A 173 11.56 -11.06 -10.45
C GLU A 173 11.84 -9.55 -10.45
N ASN A 174 12.74 -9.10 -9.57
CA ASN A 174 13.12 -7.69 -9.48
C ASN A 174 13.81 -7.20 -10.78
N LEU A 175 14.64 -8.04 -11.41
CA LEU A 175 15.31 -7.71 -12.66
C LEU A 175 14.34 -7.62 -13.85
N GLU A 176 13.38 -8.54 -13.94
CA GLU A 176 12.34 -8.52 -14.98
C GLU A 176 11.43 -7.29 -14.85
N SER A 177 11.01 -6.95 -13.63
CA SER A 177 10.22 -5.74 -13.34
C SER A 177 10.96 -4.46 -13.72
N GLY A 178 12.25 -4.38 -13.38
CA GLY A 178 13.12 -3.28 -13.81
C GLY A 178 13.20 -3.18 -15.33
N LEU A 179 13.39 -4.32 -16.02
CA LEU A 179 13.47 -4.37 -17.48
C LEU A 179 12.18 -3.92 -18.16
N GLU A 180 11.01 -4.35 -17.67
CA GLU A 180 9.71 -3.92 -18.21
C GLU A 180 9.49 -2.42 -18.02
N SER A 181 9.91 -1.87 -16.88
CA SER A 181 9.87 -0.42 -16.64
C SER A 181 10.71 0.34 -17.69
N PHE A 182 11.91 -0.13 -18.02
CA PHE A 182 12.73 0.47 -19.07
C PHE A 182 12.08 0.35 -20.46
N LYS A 183 11.49 -0.81 -20.79
CA LYS A 183 10.77 -0.99 -22.06
C LYS A 183 9.61 0.00 -22.20
N ALA A 184 8.85 0.23 -21.12
CA ALA A 184 7.76 1.19 -21.12
C ALA A 184 8.25 2.61 -21.42
N ILE A 185 9.34 3.04 -20.79
CA ILE A 185 9.97 4.36 -21.04
C ILE A 185 10.45 4.46 -22.50
N ILE A 186 11.12 3.42 -23.03
CA ILE A 186 11.59 3.40 -24.42
C ILE A 186 10.40 3.52 -25.40
N ALA A 187 9.30 2.81 -25.15
CA ALA A 187 8.10 2.89 -25.98
C ALA A 187 7.48 4.30 -25.96
N GLU A 188 7.46 4.96 -24.79
CA GLU A 188 6.96 6.33 -24.66
C GLU A 188 7.86 7.35 -25.37
N LEU A 189 9.18 7.16 -25.31
CA LEU A 189 10.14 8.00 -26.03
C LEU A 189 10.06 7.84 -27.54
N ASN A 190 9.82 6.62 -28.05
CA ASN A 190 9.70 6.33 -29.48
C ASN A 190 8.34 6.76 -30.08
N ASN A 191 7.34 7.04 -29.25
CA ASN A 191 6.02 7.52 -29.66
C ASN A 191 5.90 9.06 -29.63
N LYS A 192 7.02 9.78 -29.42
CA LYS A 192 7.18 11.22 -29.65
C LYS A 192 7.87 11.47 -30.98
#